data_AF-A0A954JI36-F1
#
_entry.id   AF-A0A954JI36-F1
#
_cell.length_a   1.000
_cell.length_b   1.000
_cell.length_c   1.000
_cell.angle_alpha   90.00
_cell.angle_beta   90.00
_cell.angle_gamma   90.00
#
_symmetry.space_group_name_H-M   'P 1'
#
loop_
_entity.id
_entity.type
_entity.pdbx_description
1 polymer ?
#
loop_
_entity_poly.entity_id
_entity_poly.type
_entity_poly.pdbx_seq_one_letter_code
_entity_poly.pdbx_strand_id
1 'polypeptide(L)'
;MGSDAELAQTAERAREDSARFWTGHPLPGNWSAPCPITWRANTGPGCGSTRFQFANGEVFGWTMAVSGDRPEVLKNVIPHEVDHMVRASLVRHPIERWLDEGCASLMESETSRDRLRSQALNLPCERITLKWLNAKHYPQQCSQVSEMYALGFSLVEFLLDRDSPQQLLAFSRQTSSIERRL
;
A
#
# COMPACT_ATOMS: atom_id res chain seq x y z
N MET A 1 -13.73 24.27 -8.62
CA MET A 1 -13.85 23.27 -7.55
C MET A 1 -12.74 23.56 -6.57
N GLY A 2 -13.08 23.97 -5.34
CA GLY A 2 -12.08 24.30 -4.33
C GLY A 2 -11.28 23.05 -3.95
N SER A 3 -9.99 23.21 -3.69
CA SER A 3 -9.16 22.14 -3.14
C SER A 3 -9.68 21.77 -1.75
N ASP A 4 -9.95 20.48 -1.53
CA ASP A 4 -10.24 19.95 -0.21
C ASP A 4 -8.94 19.97 0.64
N ALA A 5 -8.78 21.03 1.44
CA ALA A 5 -7.55 21.30 2.16
C ALA A 5 -7.21 20.23 3.20
N GLU A 6 -8.22 19.61 3.82
CA GLU A 6 -8.00 18.57 4.83
C GLU A 6 -7.53 17.26 4.19
N LEU A 7 -8.09 16.88 3.02
CA LEU A 7 -7.55 15.75 2.24
C LEU A 7 -6.11 16.00 1.83
N ALA A 8 -5.82 17.19 1.30
CA ALA A 8 -4.47 17.55 0.86
C ALA A 8 -3.46 17.51 2.02
N GLN A 9 -3.82 18.08 3.18
CA GLN A 9 -2.96 18.04 4.37
C GLN A 9 -2.77 16.62 4.92
N THR A 10 -3.82 15.79 4.87
CA THR A 10 -3.74 14.40 5.32
C THR A 10 -2.86 13.57 4.40
N ALA A 11 -2.98 13.77 3.08
CA ALA A 11 -2.12 13.12 2.11
C ALA A 11 -0.65 13.54 2.27
N GLU A 12 -0.39 14.81 2.54
CA GLU A 12 0.99 15.29 2.75
C GLU A 12 1.60 14.75 4.05
N ARG A 13 0.84 14.71 5.15
CA ARG A 13 1.29 14.06 6.39
C ARG A 13 1.59 12.58 6.16
N ALA A 14 0.67 11.85 5.51
CA ALA A 14 0.87 10.45 5.17
C ALA A 14 2.12 10.23 4.29
N ARG A 15 2.43 11.15 3.38
CA ARG A 15 3.63 11.10 2.54
C ARG A 15 4.89 11.18 3.38
N GLU A 16 4.95 12.11 4.33
CA GLU A 16 6.07 12.24 5.25
C GLU A 16 6.23 11.03 6.17
N ASP A 17 5.11 10.57 6.76
CA ASP A 17 5.09 9.44 7.69
C ASP A 17 5.53 8.14 6.99
N SER A 18 4.97 7.83 5.82
CA SER A 18 5.36 6.67 5.01
C SER A 18 6.83 6.76 4.59
N ALA A 19 7.31 7.92 4.12
CA ALA A 19 8.70 8.08 3.71
C ALA A 19 9.68 7.83 4.86
N ARG A 20 9.36 8.38 6.05
CA ARG A 20 10.16 8.18 7.26
C ARG A 20 10.12 6.74 7.74
N PHE A 21 8.98 6.08 7.68
CA PHE A 21 8.86 4.67 8.00
C PHE A 21 9.80 3.84 7.12
N TRP A 22 9.74 4.01 5.80
CA TRP A 22 10.51 3.19 4.86
C TRP A 22 12.01 3.53 4.81
N THR A 23 12.39 4.80 4.98
CA THR A 23 13.77 5.25 4.72
C THR A 23 14.48 5.85 5.92
N GLY A 24 13.76 6.11 7.02
CA GLY A 24 14.24 6.91 8.16
C GLY A 24 14.21 8.42 7.94
N HIS A 25 13.93 8.89 6.71
CA HIS A 25 13.96 10.30 6.32
C HIS A 25 12.79 10.67 5.39
N PRO A 26 12.50 11.96 5.18
CA PRO A 26 11.56 12.37 4.13
C PRO A 26 12.04 11.96 2.73
N LEU A 27 11.12 11.86 1.77
CA LEU A 27 11.50 11.76 0.36
C LEU A 27 12.33 12.99 -0.08
N PRO A 28 13.31 12.81 -0.98
CA PRO A 28 14.07 13.93 -1.51
C PRO A 28 13.18 14.80 -2.39
N GLY A 29 12.80 15.96 -1.86
CA GLY A 29 12.01 16.96 -2.60
C GLY A 29 10.58 16.53 -2.91
N ASN A 30 10.03 17.16 -3.94
CA ASN A 30 8.64 16.98 -4.38
C ASN A 30 8.57 15.99 -5.56
N TRP A 31 7.43 15.35 -5.73
CA TRP A 31 7.11 14.67 -7.00
C TRP A 31 7.11 15.65 -8.16
N SER A 32 7.41 15.15 -9.36
CA SER A 32 7.44 15.95 -10.61
C SER A 32 6.11 16.63 -10.93
N ALA A 33 5.00 16.07 -10.44
CA ALA A 33 3.68 16.66 -10.48
C ALA A 33 2.87 16.28 -9.22
N PRO A 34 1.95 17.15 -8.76
CA PRO A 34 1.02 16.81 -7.68
C PRO A 34 0.07 15.69 -8.12
N CYS A 35 -0.43 14.91 -7.15
CA CYS A 35 -1.46 13.91 -7.39
C CYS A 35 -2.86 14.54 -7.24
N PRO A 36 -3.70 14.55 -8.29
CA PRO A 36 -5.10 14.91 -8.16
C PRO A 36 -5.85 13.86 -7.35
N ILE A 37 -6.51 14.31 -6.27
CA ILE A 37 -7.32 13.46 -5.40
C ILE A 37 -8.81 13.76 -5.64
N THR A 38 -9.58 12.73 -5.97
CA THR A 38 -11.05 12.80 -6.05
C THR A 38 -11.65 12.00 -4.91
N TRP A 39 -12.44 12.65 -4.06
CA TRP A 39 -13.22 11.97 -3.02
C TRP A 39 -14.70 11.89 -3.38
N ARG A 40 -15.30 10.72 -3.14
CA ARG A 40 -16.75 10.49 -3.24
C ARG A 40 -17.28 9.97 -1.92
N ALA A 41 -18.09 10.78 -1.23
CA ALA A 41 -18.79 10.33 -0.05
C ALA A 41 -19.74 9.16 -0.39
N ASN A 42 -19.74 8.12 0.42
CA ASN A 42 -20.69 7.01 0.35
C ASN A 42 -20.91 6.41 1.74
N THR A 43 -21.92 5.56 1.89
CA THR A 43 -22.24 4.85 3.14
C THR A 43 -21.63 3.45 3.20
N GLY A 44 -20.79 3.09 2.23
CA GLY A 44 -20.14 1.79 2.13
C GLY A 44 -18.75 1.80 2.78
N PRO A 45 -18.01 0.67 2.70
CA PRO A 45 -16.63 0.60 3.14
C PRO A 45 -15.76 1.64 2.43
N GLY A 46 -14.76 2.17 3.14
CA GLY A 46 -13.71 2.97 2.54
C GLY A 46 -13.02 2.21 1.41
N CYS A 47 -12.81 2.88 0.28
CA CYS A 47 -12.15 2.29 -0.88
C CYS A 47 -11.29 3.35 -1.57
N GLY A 48 -10.09 2.96 -1.96
CA GLY A 48 -9.13 3.79 -2.68
C GLY A 48 -8.66 3.11 -3.96
N SER A 49 -8.17 3.93 -4.88
CA SER A 49 -7.36 3.45 -6.00
C SER A 49 -6.44 4.58 -6.47
N THR A 50 -5.14 4.30 -6.41
CA THR A 50 -4.11 5.13 -6.99
C THR A 50 -3.60 4.54 -8.28
N ARG A 51 -3.49 5.37 -9.31
CA ARG A 51 -2.97 4.97 -10.63
C ARG A 51 -1.71 5.77 -10.94
N PHE A 52 -0.74 5.07 -11.51
CA PHE A 52 0.53 5.59 -11.97
C PHE A 52 1.13 4.62 -12.98
N GLN A 53 2.19 5.06 -13.65
CA GLN A 53 2.91 4.26 -14.62
C GLN A 53 4.40 4.30 -14.32
N PHE A 54 5.09 3.21 -14.67
CA PHE A 54 6.53 3.14 -14.67
C PHE A 54 7.04 3.22 -16.11
N ALA A 55 8.02 4.08 -16.37
CA ALA A 55 8.81 4.03 -17.60
C ALA A 55 10.24 4.50 -17.32
N ASN A 56 11.23 3.80 -17.88
CA ASN A 56 12.65 4.14 -17.77
C ASN A 56 13.14 4.35 -16.32
N GLY A 57 12.63 3.57 -15.36
CA GLY A 57 12.98 3.70 -13.95
C GLY A 57 12.32 4.89 -13.24
N GLU A 58 11.45 5.63 -13.92
CA GLU A 58 10.67 6.73 -13.36
C GLU A 58 9.22 6.32 -13.11
N VAL A 59 8.56 7.02 -12.19
CA VAL A 59 7.13 6.89 -11.91
C VAL A 59 6.42 8.22 -12.12
N PHE A 60 5.28 8.19 -12.81
CA PHE A 60 4.53 9.40 -13.18
C PHE A 60 3.05 9.11 -13.43
N GLY A 61 2.27 10.17 -13.67
CA GLY A 61 0.85 10.07 -14.02
C GLY A 61 -0.06 9.79 -12.82
N TRP A 62 0.30 10.31 -11.65
CA TRP A 62 -0.44 10.13 -10.40
C TRP A 62 -1.90 10.57 -10.54
N THR A 63 -2.81 9.70 -10.13
CA THR A 63 -4.22 10.05 -9.85
C THR A 63 -4.72 9.18 -8.71
N MET A 64 -5.53 9.76 -7.82
CA MET A 64 -6.09 9.05 -6.68
C MET A 64 -7.60 9.25 -6.64
N ALA A 65 -8.34 8.15 -6.57
CA ALA A 65 -9.78 8.14 -6.35
C ALA A 65 -10.07 7.45 -5.03
N VAL A 66 -10.72 8.15 -4.11
CA VAL A 66 -11.12 7.62 -2.80
C VAL A 66 -12.62 7.76 -2.58
N SER A 67 -13.19 6.86 -1.81
CA SER A 67 -14.60 6.89 -1.46
C SER A 67 -14.83 6.29 -0.09
N GLY A 68 -15.92 6.70 0.57
CA GLY A 68 -16.24 6.29 1.93
C GLY A 68 -16.63 7.47 2.82
N ASP A 69 -16.94 7.12 4.07
CA ASP A 69 -17.08 8.10 5.15
C ASP A 69 -15.79 8.91 5.34
N ARG A 70 -15.94 10.16 5.76
CA ARG A 70 -14.86 11.14 5.82
C ARG A 70 -13.75 10.71 6.81
N PRO A 71 -14.06 10.43 8.09
CA PRO A 71 -13.12 9.83 9.03
C PRO A 71 -12.39 8.59 8.49
N GLU A 72 -13.12 7.67 7.87
CA GLU A 72 -12.54 6.44 7.33
C GLU A 72 -11.53 6.73 6.21
N VAL A 73 -11.89 7.63 5.29
CA VAL A 73 -11.00 8.05 4.19
C VAL A 73 -9.74 8.72 4.72
N LEU A 74 -9.87 9.63 5.69
CA LEU A 74 -8.72 10.36 6.25
C LEU A 74 -7.82 9.45 7.09
N LYS A 75 -8.40 8.51 7.83
CA LYS A 75 -7.67 7.67 8.78
C LYS A 75 -7.00 6.45 8.15
N ASN A 76 -7.65 5.83 7.16
CA ASN A 76 -7.21 4.56 6.59
C ASN A 76 -6.89 4.67 5.10
N VAL A 77 -7.84 5.17 4.30
CA VAL A 77 -7.73 5.10 2.82
C VAL A 77 -6.62 6.01 2.29
N ILE A 78 -6.54 7.26 2.72
CA ILE A 78 -5.52 8.19 2.25
C ILE A 78 -4.10 7.73 2.63
N PRO A 79 -3.82 7.36 3.89
CA PRO A 79 -2.50 6.82 4.25
C PRO A 79 -2.08 5.60 3.42
N HIS A 80 -3.01 4.67 3.20
CA HIS A 80 -2.79 3.49 2.36
C HIS A 80 -2.44 3.86 0.91
N GLU A 81 -3.24 4.71 0.29
CA GLU A 81 -3.06 5.11 -1.11
C GLU A 81 -1.79 5.94 -1.34
N VAL A 82 -1.44 6.79 -0.37
CA VAL A 82 -0.20 7.56 -0.40
C VAL A 82 1.02 6.65 -0.26
N ASP A 83 0.93 5.59 0.54
CA ASP A 83 2.03 4.62 0.68
C ASP A 83 2.40 3.96 -0.65
N HIS A 84 1.42 3.58 -1.47
CA HIS A 84 1.69 3.08 -2.83
C HIS A 84 2.52 4.09 -3.64
N MET A 85 2.22 5.38 -3.54
CA MET A 85 2.96 6.42 -4.26
C MET A 85 4.39 6.58 -3.74
N VAL A 86 4.56 6.62 -2.42
CA VAL A 86 5.87 6.73 -1.76
C VAL A 86 6.72 5.52 -2.12
N ARG A 87 6.19 4.30 -1.94
CA ARG A 87 6.94 3.08 -2.28
C ARG A 87 7.20 2.94 -3.77
N ALA A 88 6.26 3.30 -4.64
CA ALA A 88 6.52 3.33 -6.09
C ALA A 88 7.67 4.29 -6.44
N SER A 89 7.78 5.42 -5.73
CA SER A 89 8.89 6.38 -5.85
C SER A 89 10.22 5.85 -5.31
N LEU A 90 10.21 4.85 -4.44
CA LEU A 90 11.41 4.26 -3.85
C LEU A 90 11.86 2.97 -4.55
N VAL A 91 10.90 2.21 -5.10
CA VAL A 91 11.11 0.88 -5.71
C VAL A 91 11.23 0.96 -7.23
N ARG A 92 10.49 1.85 -7.90
CA ARG A 92 10.61 2.13 -9.34
C ARG A 92 10.29 0.98 -10.30
N HIS A 93 9.67 -0.09 -9.82
CA HIS A 93 9.12 -1.16 -10.64
C HIS A 93 7.90 -1.82 -9.98
N PRO A 94 7.05 -2.55 -10.73
CA PRO A 94 5.98 -3.35 -10.15
C PRO A 94 6.50 -4.46 -9.24
N ILE A 95 5.85 -4.62 -8.09
CA ILE A 95 6.10 -5.69 -7.11
C ILE A 95 4.88 -6.62 -6.99
N GLU A 96 5.02 -7.65 -6.18
CA GLU A 96 4.00 -8.66 -5.91
C GLU A 96 2.84 -8.04 -5.12
N ARG A 97 1.60 -8.42 -5.44
CA ARG A 97 0.40 -7.76 -4.90
C ARG A 97 0.25 -7.95 -3.40
N TRP A 98 0.58 -9.13 -2.88
CA TRP A 98 0.53 -9.35 -1.43
C TRP A 98 1.49 -8.42 -0.68
N LEU A 99 2.66 -8.15 -1.26
CA LEU A 99 3.69 -7.29 -0.69
C LEU A 99 3.28 -5.82 -0.81
N ASP A 100 2.73 -5.43 -1.95
CA ASP A 100 2.24 -4.08 -2.19
C ASP A 100 1.11 -3.70 -1.22
N GLU A 101 0.05 -4.51 -1.18
CA GLU A 101 -1.09 -4.26 -0.30
C GLU A 101 -0.75 -4.45 1.18
N GLY A 102 0.02 -5.49 1.52
CA GLY A 102 0.44 -5.75 2.90
C GLY A 102 1.26 -4.59 3.48
N CYS A 103 2.17 -4.02 2.69
CA CYS A 103 2.94 -2.83 3.08
C CYS A 103 2.06 -1.58 3.22
N ALA A 104 1.13 -1.35 2.28
CA ALA A 104 0.23 -0.20 2.34
C ALA A 104 -0.71 -0.28 3.56
N SER A 105 -1.16 -1.47 3.94
CA SER A 105 -1.98 -1.69 5.14
C SER A 105 -1.24 -1.42 6.46
N LEU A 106 0.09 -1.30 6.48
CA LEU A 106 0.82 -0.83 7.67
C LEU A 106 0.48 0.62 8.02
N MET A 107 0.08 1.42 7.02
CA MET A 107 -0.28 2.83 7.19
C MET A 107 -1.73 3.04 7.62
N GLU A 108 -2.52 1.96 7.67
CA GLU A 108 -3.88 2.00 8.20
C GLU A 108 -3.89 2.00 9.73
N SER A 109 -5.05 2.33 10.31
CA SER A 109 -5.22 2.33 11.75
C SER A 109 -5.10 0.94 12.38
N GLU A 110 -4.73 0.89 13.66
CA GLU A 110 -4.63 -0.36 14.43
C GLU A 110 -5.89 -1.23 14.32
N THR A 111 -7.08 -0.62 14.39
CA THR A 111 -8.34 -1.34 14.24
C THR A 111 -8.48 -2.05 12.89
N SER A 112 -8.02 -1.43 11.80
CA SER A 112 -8.01 -2.06 10.48
C SER A 112 -7.01 -3.20 10.41
N ARG A 113 -5.81 -2.99 10.99
CA ARG A 113 -4.74 -4.00 11.07
C ARG A 113 -5.16 -5.22 11.91
N ASP A 114 -5.79 -5.02 13.06
CA ASP A 114 -6.34 -6.08 13.90
C ASP A 114 -7.39 -6.94 13.17
N ARG A 115 -8.21 -6.30 12.32
CA ARG A 115 -9.17 -7.01 11.48
C ARG A 115 -8.45 -7.90 10.46
N LEU A 116 -7.37 -7.43 9.83
CA LEU A 116 -6.56 -8.23 8.91
C LEU A 116 -5.88 -9.40 9.62
N ARG A 117 -5.29 -9.17 10.81
CA ARG A 117 -4.72 -10.25 11.64
C ARG A 117 -5.77 -11.32 11.97
N SER A 118 -6.94 -10.88 12.42
CA SER A 118 -8.05 -11.76 12.75
C SER A 118 -8.53 -12.57 11.54
N GLN A 119 -8.59 -11.94 10.35
CA GLN A 119 -8.92 -12.65 9.11
C GLN A 119 -7.85 -13.67 8.72
N ALA A 120 -6.57 -13.31 8.82
CA ALA A 120 -5.45 -14.18 8.46
C ALA A 120 -5.42 -15.47 9.30
N LEU A 121 -5.71 -15.37 10.61
CA LEU A 121 -5.78 -16.53 11.52
C LEU A 121 -6.86 -17.55 11.14
N ASN A 122 -7.89 -17.13 10.39
CA ASN A 122 -8.98 -17.98 9.93
C ASN A 122 -8.75 -18.55 8.53
N LEU A 123 -7.61 -18.24 7.89
CA LEU A 123 -7.30 -18.70 6.54
C LEU A 123 -6.28 -19.84 6.56
N PRO A 124 -6.45 -20.86 5.69
CA PRO A 124 -5.52 -21.97 5.62
C PRO A 124 -4.17 -21.53 5.04
N CYS A 125 -3.07 -21.94 5.66
CA CYS A 125 -1.70 -21.62 5.23
C CYS A 125 -1.42 -22.08 3.80
N GLU A 126 -2.09 -23.15 3.34
CA GLU A 126 -1.98 -23.69 1.98
C GLU A 126 -2.40 -22.70 0.88
N ARG A 127 -3.07 -21.59 1.24
CA ARG A 127 -3.33 -20.48 0.32
C ARG A 127 -2.05 -19.77 -0.14
N ILE A 128 -1.01 -19.75 0.69
CA ILE A 128 0.28 -19.13 0.39
C ILE A 128 1.10 -20.10 -0.45
N THR A 129 0.84 -20.09 -1.75
CA THR A 129 1.59 -20.87 -2.75
C THR A 129 2.67 -20.03 -3.41
N LEU A 130 3.66 -20.65 -4.05
CA LEU A 130 4.65 -19.92 -4.87
C LEU A 130 3.98 -19.08 -5.97
N LYS A 131 2.90 -19.57 -6.57
CA LYS A 131 2.12 -18.80 -7.56
C LYS A 131 1.51 -17.54 -6.94
N TRP A 132 0.98 -17.65 -5.72
CA TRP A 132 0.42 -16.52 -4.99
C TRP A 132 1.51 -15.51 -4.60
N LEU A 133 2.65 -16.01 -4.09
CA LEU A 133 3.80 -15.20 -3.71
C LEU A 133 4.41 -14.42 -4.88
N ASN A 134 4.32 -14.93 -6.12
CA ASN A 134 4.81 -14.27 -7.34
C ASN A 134 3.74 -13.43 -8.06
N ALA A 135 2.49 -13.37 -7.57
CA ALA A 135 1.40 -12.73 -8.30
C ALA A 135 1.53 -11.19 -8.32
N LYS A 136 1.56 -10.59 -9.51
CA LYS A 136 1.57 -9.12 -9.71
C LYS A 136 0.22 -8.53 -10.13
N HIS A 137 -0.78 -9.39 -10.36
CA HIS A 137 -2.15 -9.01 -10.68
C HIS A 137 -3.07 -9.39 -9.52
N TYR A 138 -4.12 -8.60 -9.30
CA TYR A 138 -5.12 -8.95 -8.30
C TYR A 138 -5.82 -10.26 -8.68
N PRO A 139 -6.24 -11.06 -7.68
CA PRO A 139 -7.19 -12.15 -7.90
C PRO A 139 -8.47 -11.65 -8.58
N GLN A 140 -9.10 -12.53 -9.36
CA GLN A 140 -10.34 -12.18 -10.06
C GLN A 140 -11.56 -12.16 -9.15
N GLN A 141 -11.54 -12.93 -8.05
CA GLN A 141 -12.67 -13.05 -7.12
C GLN A 141 -12.48 -12.12 -5.92
N CYS A 142 -13.53 -11.39 -5.54
CA CYS A 142 -13.47 -10.45 -4.41
C CYS A 142 -13.09 -11.13 -3.09
N SER A 143 -13.54 -12.37 -2.85
CA SER A 143 -13.13 -13.13 -1.66
C SER A 143 -11.61 -13.36 -1.63
N GLN A 144 -11.04 -13.73 -2.76
CA GLN A 144 -9.59 -13.95 -2.89
C GLN A 144 -8.79 -12.65 -2.76
N VAL A 145 -9.37 -11.50 -3.15
CA VAL A 145 -8.78 -10.19 -2.89
C VAL A 145 -8.70 -9.99 -1.37
N SER A 146 -9.80 -10.14 -0.64
CA SER A 146 -9.79 -10.02 0.83
C SER A 146 -8.82 -10.98 1.51
N GLU A 147 -8.74 -12.24 1.05
CA GLU A 147 -7.74 -13.20 1.53
C GLU A 147 -6.30 -12.73 1.28
N MET A 148 -6.04 -12.15 0.10
CA MET A 148 -4.73 -11.61 -0.26
C MET A 148 -4.32 -10.45 0.64
N TYR A 149 -5.24 -9.53 0.98
CA TYR A 149 -4.95 -8.45 1.94
C TYR A 149 -4.61 -9.02 3.33
N ALA A 150 -5.42 -9.93 3.85
CA ALA A 150 -5.22 -10.49 5.18
C ALA A 150 -3.89 -11.27 5.29
N LEU A 151 -3.64 -12.20 4.36
CA LEU A 151 -2.41 -12.99 4.34
C LEU A 151 -1.18 -12.15 3.98
N GLY A 152 -1.33 -11.19 3.07
CA GLY A 152 -0.26 -10.27 2.69
C GLY A 152 0.19 -9.40 3.85
N PHE A 153 -0.76 -8.82 4.58
CA PHE A 153 -0.48 -8.04 5.78
C PHE A 153 0.21 -8.89 6.86
N SER A 154 -0.31 -10.09 7.15
CA SER A 154 0.30 -10.99 8.13
C SER A 154 1.73 -11.39 7.75
N LEU A 155 2.01 -11.62 6.46
CA LEU A 155 3.35 -11.94 5.99
C LEU A 155 4.30 -10.73 6.08
N VAL A 156 3.82 -9.53 5.77
CA VAL A 156 4.59 -8.29 5.92
C VAL A 156 4.92 -8.02 7.39
N GLU A 157 3.97 -8.18 8.31
CA GLU A 157 4.25 -8.07 9.75
C GLU A 157 5.31 -9.08 10.20
N PHE A 158 5.18 -10.34 9.78
CA PHE A 158 6.20 -11.35 10.08
C PHE A 158 7.59 -10.98 9.56
N LEU A 159 7.70 -10.37 8.37
CA LEU A 159 8.97 -9.90 7.84
C LEU A 159 9.53 -8.73 8.66
N LEU A 160 8.67 -7.83 9.14
CA LEU A 160 9.07 -6.70 9.99
C LEU A 160 9.45 -7.12 11.42
N ASP A 161 8.93 -8.23 11.93
CA ASP A 161 9.38 -8.80 13.20
C ASP A 161 10.81 -9.33 13.12
N ARG A 162 11.28 -9.66 11.91
CA ARG A 162 12.62 -10.22 11.67
C ARG A 162 13.64 -9.17 11.24
N ASP A 163 13.18 -8.14 10.53
CA ASP A 163 14.02 -7.17 9.84
C ASP A 163 13.42 -5.77 9.88
N SER A 164 14.23 -4.75 9.56
CA SER A 164 13.75 -3.37 9.59
C SER A 164 12.93 -2.99 8.34
N PRO A 165 12.13 -1.90 8.40
CA PRO A 165 11.46 -1.36 7.21
C PRO A 165 12.40 -1.10 6.03
N GLN A 166 13.64 -0.68 6.30
CA GLN A 166 14.66 -0.44 5.28
C GLN A 166 15.12 -1.74 4.60
N GLN A 167 15.20 -2.84 5.34
CA GLN A 167 15.50 -4.16 4.77
C GLN A 167 14.32 -4.68 3.95
N LEU A 168 13.09 -4.52 4.42
CA LEU A 168 11.90 -4.87 3.63
C LEU A 168 11.76 -4.01 2.36
N LEU A 169 12.15 -2.74 2.41
CA LEU A 169 12.25 -1.88 1.23
C LEU A 169 13.35 -2.38 0.27
N ALA A 170 14.51 -2.79 0.79
CA ALA A 170 15.58 -3.36 -0.02
C ALA A 170 15.16 -4.67 -0.67
N PHE A 171 14.44 -5.53 0.06
CA PHE A 171 13.79 -6.73 -0.47
C PHE A 171 12.82 -6.40 -1.62
N SER A 172 11.99 -5.37 -1.45
CA SER A 172 11.02 -4.93 -2.46
C SER A 172 11.67 -4.41 -3.75
N ARG A 173 12.89 -3.88 -3.67
CA ARG A 173 13.70 -3.40 -4.82
C ARG A 173 14.37 -4.52 -5.62
N GLN A 174 14.42 -5.74 -5.08
CA GLN A 174 15.03 -6.86 -5.79
C GLN A 174 14.07 -7.38 -6.86
N THR A 175 14.59 -7.52 -8.08
CA THR A 175 13.84 -8.02 -9.24
C THR A 175 14.01 -9.52 -9.47
N SER A 176 14.78 -10.21 -8.61
CA SER A 176 14.87 -11.66 -8.61
C SER A 176 13.54 -12.29 -8.20
N SER A 177 13.37 -13.59 -8.49
CA SER A 177 12.17 -14.32 -8.09
C SER A 177 12.00 -14.32 -6.56
N ILE A 178 10.76 -14.37 -6.09
CA ILE A 178 10.44 -14.31 -4.65
C ILE A 178 11.19 -15.39 -3.85
N GLU A 179 11.40 -16.57 -4.43
CA GLU A 179 12.11 -17.70 -3.84
C GLU A 179 13.60 -17.45 -3.60
N ARG A 180 14.19 -16.47 -4.29
CA ARG A 180 15.57 -16.05 -4.06
C ARG A 180 15.68 -14.91 -3.05
N ARG A 181 14.56 -14.25 -2.73
CA ARG A 181 14.50 -13.11 -1.81
C ARG A 181 14.10 -13.54 -0.40
N LEU A 182 13.21 -14.55 -0.29
CA LEU A 182 12.82 -15.22 0.95
C LEU A 182 13.88 -16.27 1.35
#